data_AF-A0A962NXZ0-F1
#
_entry.id   AF-A0A962NXZ0-F1
#
_cell.length_a   1.000
_cell.length_b   1.000
_cell.length_c   1.000
_cell.angle_alpha   90.00
_cell.angle_beta   90.00
_cell.angle_gamma   90.00
#
_symmetry.space_group_name_H-M   'P 1'
#
loop_
_entity.id
_entity.type
_entity.pdbx_description
1 polymer ?
#
loop_
_entity_poly.entity_id
_entity_poly.type
_entity_poly.pdbx_seq_one_letter_code
_entity_poly.pdbx_strand_id
1 'polypeptide(L)'
;KALHKHLNFPSQQTHIMIGQATIRRDDPDYEALYVGNEILGGGGFGSILMKELREKRGLTYGVYSGLSPMQVEGPFIINLSTRNDQTEQSLALIRTNLQDFLRNGVTDEQVLEAKNNILGSFPLSTASNSNILAYLASMGFYNLPLDYLDSFNERISKVTAQQIKTAFNKHLNPNKMLTVTVGQGVSVAKNEKAKQ
;
A
#
# COMPACT_ATOMS: atom_id res chain seq x y z
N LYS A 1 19.85 -1.38 -0.84
CA LYS A 1 19.61 -1.51 -2.30
C LYS A 1 18.33 -2.32 -2.47
N ALA A 2 17.48 -1.99 -3.44
CA ALA A 2 16.27 -2.75 -3.71
C ALA A 2 16.65 -4.20 -4.05
N LEU A 3 15.92 -5.14 -3.46
CA LEU A 3 16.13 -6.58 -3.68
C LEU A 3 14.93 -7.13 -4.44
N HIS A 4 15.17 -7.98 -5.43
CA HIS A 4 14.12 -8.74 -6.10
C HIS A 4 14.40 -10.23 -5.94
N LYS A 5 13.46 -10.97 -5.37
CA LYS A 5 13.50 -12.43 -5.24
C LYS A 5 12.29 -13.04 -5.98
N HIS A 6 12.57 -13.92 -6.93
CA HIS A 6 11.53 -14.72 -7.60
C HIS A 6 11.51 -16.15 -7.03
N LEU A 7 10.32 -16.68 -6.81
CA LEU A 7 10.07 -18.06 -6.42
C LEU A 7 9.26 -18.73 -7.54
N ASN A 8 9.86 -19.72 -8.20
CA ASN A 8 9.18 -20.49 -9.24
C ASN A 8 8.04 -21.30 -8.61
N PHE A 9 6.84 -21.17 -9.16
CA PHE A 9 5.65 -21.91 -8.74
C PHE A 9 4.76 -22.20 -9.96
N PRO A 10 4.26 -23.43 -10.17
CA PRO A 10 3.46 -23.77 -11.35
C PRO A 10 2.04 -23.18 -11.25
N SER A 11 1.89 -21.93 -11.68
CA SER A 11 0.64 -21.16 -11.66
C SER A 11 0.47 -20.39 -12.98
N GLN A 12 -0.78 -20.13 -13.36
CA GLN A 12 -1.13 -19.26 -14.51
C GLN A 12 -0.97 -17.75 -14.19
N GLN A 13 -0.74 -17.43 -12.91
CA GLN A 13 -0.58 -16.07 -12.42
C GLN A 13 0.68 -15.95 -11.55
N THR A 14 1.27 -14.75 -11.57
CA THR A 14 2.31 -14.32 -10.65
C THR A 14 1.70 -13.47 -9.55
N HIS A 15 1.88 -13.90 -8.30
CA HIS A 15 1.67 -13.07 -7.13
C HIS A 15 2.89 -12.18 -6.91
N ILE A 16 2.65 -10.90 -6.66
CA ILE A 16 3.68 -9.89 -6.49
C ILE A 16 3.46 -9.22 -5.13
N MET A 17 4.52 -9.13 -4.34
CA MET A 17 4.57 -8.33 -3.12
C MET A 17 5.78 -7.41 -3.15
N ILE A 18 5.58 -6.13 -2.84
CA ILE A 18 6.63 -5.12 -2.74
C ILE A 18 6.49 -4.43 -1.40
N GLY A 19 7.56 -4.31 -0.62
CA GLY A 19 7.45 -3.66 0.68
C GLY A 19 8.77 -3.30 1.34
N GLN A 20 8.66 -2.61 2.47
CA GLN A 20 9.74 -2.27 3.39
C GLN A 20 9.19 -2.08 4.80
N ALA A 21 10.05 -2.14 5.83
CA ALA A 21 9.70 -1.62 7.16
C ALA A 21 9.47 -0.10 7.07
N THR A 22 8.53 0.43 7.85
CA THR A 22 8.06 1.82 7.69
C THR A 22 7.94 2.55 9.02
N ILE A 23 6.86 2.31 9.77
CA ILE A 23 6.59 3.04 11.02
C ILE A 23 6.13 2.14 12.15
N ARG A 24 6.39 2.59 13.37
CA ARG A 24 5.74 2.09 14.59
C ARG A 24 4.32 2.64 14.70
N ARG A 25 3.51 2.05 15.59
CA ARG A 25 2.12 2.46 15.80
C ARG A 25 1.97 3.87 16.37
N ASP A 26 2.95 4.31 17.15
CA ASP A 26 3.02 5.60 17.83
C ASP A 26 3.70 6.71 17.01
N ASP A 27 4.02 6.47 15.73
CA ASP A 27 4.67 7.46 14.88
C ASP A 27 3.75 8.67 14.62
N PRO A 28 4.23 9.91 14.78
CA PRO A 28 3.42 11.13 14.60
C PRO A 28 2.96 11.36 13.16
N ASP A 29 3.58 10.69 12.17
CA ASP A 29 3.17 10.78 10.77
C ASP A 29 2.08 9.75 10.40
N TYR A 30 1.57 8.96 11.36
CA TYR A 30 0.61 7.87 11.11
C TYR A 30 -0.61 8.33 10.30
N GLU A 31 -1.28 9.42 10.70
CA GLU A 31 -2.48 9.89 10.00
C GLU A 31 -2.17 10.36 8.57
N ALA A 32 -1.03 11.02 8.35
CA ALA A 32 -0.60 11.43 7.03
C ALA A 32 -0.29 10.22 6.13
N LEU A 33 0.36 9.19 6.69
CA LEU A 33 0.62 7.94 5.99
C LEU A 33 -0.67 7.17 5.70
N TYR A 34 -1.61 7.15 6.63
CA TYR A 34 -2.90 6.46 6.49
C TYR A 34 -3.75 7.08 5.38
N VAL A 35 -3.95 8.41 5.40
CA VAL A 35 -4.69 9.12 4.34
C VAL A 35 -3.97 9.03 2.99
N GLY A 36 -2.64 9.17 2.95
CA GLY A 36 -1.92 9.01 1.70
C GLY A 36 -1.97 7.59 1.14
N ASN A 37 -1.98 6.57 2.01
CA ASN A 37 -2.13 5.18 1.58
C ASN A 37 -3.51 4.93 0.96
N GLU A 38 -4.57 5.53 1.52
CA GLU A 38 -5.92 5.47 0.95
C GLU A 38 -5.92 5.94 -0.51
N ILE A 39 -5.22 7.04 -0.82
CA ILE A 39 -5.08 7.57 -2.17
C ILE A 39 -4.23 6.66 -3.07
N LEU A 40 -3.12 6.12 -2.55
CA LEU A 40 -2.18 5.31 -3.31
C LEU A 40 -2.79 3.97 -3.75
N GLY A 41 -3.31 3.19 -2.79
CA GLY A 41 -3.75 1.81 -3.02
C GLY A 41 -4.67 1.23 -1.94
N GLY A 42 -5.04 2.01 -0.92
CA GLY A 42 -5.93 1.57 0.17
C GLY A 42 -7.41 1.70 -0.17
N GLY A 43 -7.80 2.76 -0.89
CA GLY A 43 -9.20 3.13 -1.14
C GLY A 43 -9.91 2.33 -2.25
N GLY A 44 -9.45 1.11 -2.53
CA GLY A 44 -10.03 0.27 -3.57
C GLY A 44 -10.01 0.94 -4.95
N PHE A 45 -11.14 0.92 -5.65
CA PHE A 45 -11.26 1.40 -7.04
C PHE A 45 -10.89 2.88 -7.22
N GLY A 46 -11.09 3.72 -6.19
CA GLY A 46 -10.72 5.13 -6.24
C GLY A 46 -9.20 5.39 -6.24
N SER A 47 -8.40 4.40 -5.81
CA SER A 47 -6.96 4.55 -5.62
C SER A 47 -6.16 4.62 -6.93
N ILE A 48 -5.01 5.27 -6.88
CA ILE A 48 -4.13 5.46 -8.04
C ILE A 48 -3.71 4.12 -8.64
N LEU A 49 -3.27 3.16 -7.82
CA LEU A 49 -2.80 1.87 -8.31
C LEU A 49 -3.94 1.08 -8.98
N MET A 50 -5.15 1.11 -8.45
CA MET A 50 -6.31 0.46 -9.06
C MET A 50 -6.67 1.10 -10.40
N LYS A 51 -6.72 2.43 -10.47
CA LYS A 51 -6.96 3.17 -11.73
C LYS A 51 -5.92 2.81 -12.80
N GLU A 52 -4.64 2.79 -12.44
CA GLU A 52 -3.56 2.59 -13.41
C GLU A 52 -3.38 1.14 -13.88
N LEU A 53 -3.46 0.17 -12.98
CA LEU A 53 -3.21 -1.24 -13.31
C LEU A 53 -4.48 -1.98 -13.73
N ARG A 54 -5.60 -1.73 -13.04
CA ARG A 54 -6.86 -2.46 -13.28
C ARG A 54 -7.74 -1.75 -14.29
N GLU A 55 -8.08 -0.49 -14.09
CA GLU A 55 -9.06 0.19 -14.94
C GLU A 55 -8.49 0.54 -16.32
N LYS A 56 -7.33 1.19 -16.37
CA LYS A 56 -6.74 1.64 -17.65
C LYS A 56 -6.14 0.51 -18.48
N ARG A 57 -5.67 -0.57 -17.85
CA ARG A 57 -4.82 -1.58 -18.50
C ARG A 57 -5.23 -3.03 -18.30
N GLY A 58 -6.15 -3.32 -17.38
CA GLY A 58 -6.63 -4.68 -17.14
C GLY A 58 -5.53 -5.70 -16.78
N LEU A 59 -4.46 -5.26 -16.10
CA LEU A 59 -3.32 -6.12 -15.75
C LEU A 59 -3.60 -7.01 -14.53
N THR A 60 -4.53 -6.59 -13.68
CA THR A 60 -4.86 -7.29 -12.44
C THR A 60 -6.34 -7.13 -12.11
N TYR A 61 -6.87 -8.08 -11.34
CA TYR A 61 -8.19 -7.91 -10.75
C TYR A 61 -8.18 -6.95 -9.55
N GLY A 62 -7.03 -6.82 -8.87
CA GLY A 62 -6.89 -5.98 -7.69
C GLY A 62 -5.43 -5.74 -7.32
N VAL A 63 -5.13 -4.50 -6.98
CA VAL A 63 -3.84 -4.08 -6.43
C VAL A 63 -4.11 -3.21 -5.21
N TYR A 64 -3.42 -3.51 -4.12
CA TYR A 64 -3.65 -2.86 -2.83
C TYR A 64 -2.34 -2.44 -2.19
N SER A 65 -2.39 -1.34 -1.44
CA SER A 65 -1.31 -0.93 -0.56
C SER A 65 -1.81 -0.74 0.88
N GLY A 66 -0.96 -1.07 1.85
CA GLY A 66 -1.30 -0.94 3.26
C GLY A 66 -0.08 -0.78 4.15
N LEU A 67 -0.29 -0.06 5.25
CA LEU A 67 0.63 -0.02 6.38
C LEU A 67 0.11 -0.98 7.46
N SER A 68 1.01 -1.70 8.12
CA SER A 68 0.68 -2.47 9.32
C SER A 68 1.58 -2.05 10.48
N PRO A 69 1.35 -0.90 11.11
CA PRO A 69 2.20 -0.42 12.20
C PRO A 69 2.14 -1.36 13.41
N MET A 70 3.29 -1.56 14.05
CA MET A 70 3.46 -2.47 15.18
C MET A 70 4.18 -1.75 16.34
N GLN A 71 4.54 -2.47 17.40
CA GLN A 71 5.34 -1.93 18.50
C GLN A 71 6.76 -1.56 18.04
N VAL A 72 7.24 -2.25 17.01
CA VAL A 72 8.42 -1.90 16.20
C VAL A 72 7.98 -1.41 14.82
N GLU A 73 8.93 -1.01 13.98
CA GLU A 73 8.63 -0.64 12.59
C GLU A 73 7.91 -1.78 11.88
N GLY A 74 6.63 -1.53 11.56
CA GLY A 74 5.78 -2.45 10.81
C GLY A 74 5.95 -2.26 9.30
N PRO A 75 5.47 -3.22 8.49
CA PRO A 75 5.68 -3.17 7.05
C PRO A 75 4.67 -2.25 6.34
N PHE A 76 5.14 -1.57 5.30
CA PHE A 76 4.34 -1.11 4.17
C PHE A 76 4.43 -2.13 3.04
N ILE A 77 3.28 -2.54 2.50
CA ILE A 77 3.21 -3.58 1.45
C ILE A 77 2.27 -3.12 0.34
N ILE A 78 2.73 -3.25 -0.90
CA ILE A 78 1.91 -3.27 -2.12
C ILE A 78 1.81 -4.72 -2.58
N ASN A 79 0.60 -5.20 -2.87
CA ASN A 79 0.37 -6.55 -3.34
C ASN A 79 -0.65 -6.59 -4.48
N LEU A 80 -0.46 -7.55 -5.39
CA LEU A 80 -1.34 -7.85 -6.52
C LEU A 80 -1.05 -9.23 -7.09
N SER A 81 -1.94 -9.68 -7.97
CA SER A 81 -1.71 -10.86 -8.81
C SER A 81 -2.00 -10.53 -10.27
N THR A 82 -1.16 -10.98 -11.18
CA THR A 82 -1.26 -10.70 -12.62
C THR A 82 -0.93 -11.95 -13.42
N ARG A 83 -1.23 -11.95 -14.72
CA ARG A 83 -0.78 -13.04 -15.60
C ARG A 83 0.75 -13.07 -15.67
N ASN A 84 1.32 -14.25 -15.86
CA ASN A 84 2.78 -14.41 -15.88
C ASN A 84 3.47 -13.48 -16.91
N ASP A 85 2.89 -13.34 -18.11
CA ASP A 85 3.37 -12.49 -19.20
C ASP A 85 3.30 -10.98 -18.91
N GLN A 86 2.52 -10.57 -17.91
CA GLN A 86 2.30 -9.17 -17.52
C GLN A 86 3.07 -8.75 -16.25
N THR A 87 3.87 -9.66 -15.68
CA THR A 87 4.59 -9.45 -14.42
C THR A 87 5.51 -8.22 -14.48
N GLU A 88 6.39 -8.16 -15.48
CA GLU A 88 7.37 -7.07 -15.61
C GLU A 88 6.70 -5.71 -15.87
N GLN A 89 5.67 -5.69 -16.73
CA GLN A 89 4.89 -4.47 -16.98
C GLN A 89 4.22 -3.96 -15.70
N SER A 90 3.64 -4.86 -14.91
CA SER A 90 2.98 -4.53 -13.64
C SER A 90 3.98 -3.98 -12.62
N LEU A 91 5.16 -4.61 -12.50
CA LEU A 91 6.24 -4.13 -11.63
C LEU A 91 6.73 -2.74 -12.02
N ALA A 92 6.92 -2.49 -13.32
CA ALA A 92 7.34 -1.19 -13.83
C ALA A 92 6.30 -0.11 -13.48
N LEU A 93 5.01 -0.38 -13.71
CA LEU A 93 3.94 0.57 -13.41
C LEU A 93 3.82 0.89 -11.93
N ILE A 94 3.96 -0.10 -11.04
CA ILE A 94 3.93 0.15 -9.59
C ILE A 94 5.10 1.05 -9.19
N ARG A 95 6.30 0.77 -9.69
CA ARG A 95 7.49 1.58 -9.39
C ARG A 95 7.34 3.01 -9.89
N THR A 96 6.88 3.20 -11.12
CA THR A 96 6.64 4.53 -11.68
C THR A 96 5.60 5.30 -10.88
N ASN A 97 4.44 4.70 -10.62
CA ASN A 97 3.38 5.37 -9.87
C ASN A 97 3.80 5.71 -8.43
N LEU A 98 4.52 4.82 -7.77
CA LEU A 98 5.06 5.11 -6.44
C LEU A 98 6.09 6.25 -6.49
N GLN A 99 7.00 6.24 -7.45
CA GLN A 99 7.98 7.31 -7.61
C GLN A 99 7.32 8.66 -7.92
N ASP A 100 6.30 8.66 -8.76
CA ASP A 100 5.54 9.86 -9.11
C ASP A 100 4.74 10.37 -7.91
N PHE A 101 4.13 9.47 -7.13
CA PHE A 101 3.45 9.81 -5.87
C PHE A 101 4.40 10.48 -4.88
N LEU A 102 5.62 9.96 -4.71
CA LEU A 102 6.62 10.55 -3.81
C LEU A 102 7.13 11.90 -4.34
N ARG A 103 7.40 11.99 -5.64
CA ARG A 103 7.98 13.19 -6.27
C ARG A 103 6.97 14.34 -6.33
N ASN A 104 5.76 14.05 -6.81
CA ASN A 104 4.76 15.07 -7.09
C ASN A 104 3.87 15.32 -5.88
N GLY A 105 3.58 14.28 -5.08
CA GLY A 105 2.57 14.32 -4.01
C GLY A 105 1.17 14.04 -4.56
N VAL A 106 0.16 14.48 -3.81
CA VAL A 106 -1.27 14.33 -4.12
C VAL A 106 -1.93 15.70 -4.26
N THR A 107 -3.06 15.76 -4.94
CA THR A 107 -3.87 16.99 -5.03
C THR A 107 -4.78 17.14 -3.82
N ASP A 108 -5.21 18.36 -3.52
CA ASP A 108 -6.15 18.62 -2.42
C ASP A 108 -7.50 17.92 -2.63
N GLU A 109 -7.93 17.75 -3.89
CA GLU A 109 -9.13 17.00 -4.23
C GLU A 109 -9.02 15.51 -3.89
N GLN A 110 -7.87 14.89 -4.20
CA GLN A 110 -7.60 13.49 -3.79
C GLN A 110 -7.58 13.34 -2.27
N VAL A 111 -7.03 14.33 -1.56
CA VAL A 111 -7.02 14.34 -0.10
C VAL A 111 -8.43 14.47 0.47
N LEU A 112 -9.26 15.33 -0.11
CA LEU A 112 -10.65 15.49 0.30
C LEU A 112 -11.46 14.20 0.07
N GLU A 113 -11.33 13.58 -1.10
CA GLU A 113 -11.98 12.31 -1.43
C GLU A 113 -11.59 11.20 -0.44
N ALA A 114 -10.29 11.04 -0.19
CA ALA A 114 -9.77 10.05 0.75
C ALA A 114 -10.29 10.28 2.18
N LYS A 115 -10.29 11.53 2.66
CA LYS A 115 -10.86 11.86 3.97
C LYS A 115 -12.34 11.53 4.04
N ASN A 116 -13.12 11.88 3.03
CA ASN A 116 -14.55 11.57 3.00
C ASN A 116 -14.80 10.06 3.05
N ASN A 117 -13.99 9.25 2.34
CA ASN A 117 -14.12 7.79 2.39
C ASN A 117 -13.76 7.22 3.78
N ILE A 118 -12.65 7.67 4.36
CA ILE A 118 -12.22 7.24 5.70
C ILE A 118 -13.27 7.62 6.76
N LEU A 119 -13.71 8.87 6.77
CA LEU A 119 -14.67 9.37 7.76
C LEU A 119 -16.06 8.76 7.57
N GLY A 120 -16.49 8.54 6.32
CA GLY A 120 -17.77 7.89 6.00
C GLY A 120 -17.81 6.41 6.39
N SER A 121 -16.68 5.71 6.36
CA SER A 121 -16.58 4.30 6.75
C SER A 121 -16.29 4.08 8.22
N PHE A 122 -15.78 5.09 8.94
CA PHE A 122 -15.42 4.98 10.35
C PHE A 122 -16.56 4.52 11.27
N PRO A 123 -17.82 4.99 11.15
CA PRO A 123 -18.92 4.50 11.98
C PRO A 123 -19.16 2.99 11.85
N LEU A 124 -18.96 2.41 10.67
CA LEU A 124 -19.07 0.97 10.47
C LEU A 124 -17.93 0.23 11.17
N SER A 125 -16.75 0.84 11.24
CA SER A 125 -15.59 0.28 11.93
C SER A 125 -15.82 0.18 13.44
N THR A 126 -16.81 0.87 14.03
CA THR A 126 -17.14 0.80 15.47
C THR A 126 -18.56 0.26 15.74
N ALA A 127 -19.23 -0.29 14.73
CA ALA A 127 -20.65 -0.66 14.80
C ALA A 127 -20.96 -1.98 15.56
N SER A 128 -19.96 -2.75 15.99
CA SER A 128 -20.16 -4.02 16.69
C SER A 128 -19.28 -4.15 17.93
N ASN A 129 -19.73 -4.94 18.92
CA ASN A 129 -18.95 -5.23 20.12
C ASN A 129 -17.56 -5.79 19.81
N SER A 130 -17.46 -6.67 18.80
CA SER A 130 -16.19 -7.25 18.35
C SER A 130 -15.25 -6.18 17.79
N ASN A 131 -15.78 -5.22 17.03
CA ASN A 131 -14.98 -4.14 16.49
C ASN A 131 -14.51 -3.17 17.59
N ILE A 132 -15.41 -2.80 18.52
CA ILE A 132 -15.08 -1.96 19.67
C ILE A 132 -13.98 -2.63 20.51
N LEU A 133 -14.13 -3.93 20.80
CA LEU A 133 -13.13 -4.70 21.54
C LEU A 133 -11.77 -4.69 20.84
N ALA A 134 -11.74 -4.84 19.51
CA ALA A 134 -10.49 -4.79 18.74
C ALA A 134 -9.79 -3.43 18.86
N TYR A 135 -10.54 -2.32 18.82
CA TYR A 135 -9.98 -0.98 19.03
C TYR A 135 -9.46 -0.80 20.46
N LEU A 136 -10.25 -1.16 21.48
CA LEU A 136 -9.82 -1.02 22.88
C LEU A 136 -8.58 -1.87 23.18
N ALA A 137 -8.51 -3.10 22.65
CA ALA A 137 -7.34 -3.95 22.76
C ALA A 137 -6.11 -3.32 22.09
N SER A 138 -6.27 -2.75 20.89
CA SER A 138 -5.20 -2.04 20.18
C SER A 138 -4.74 -0.80 20.95
N MET A 139 -5.68 0.00 21.48
CA MET A 139 -5.37 1.17 22.29
C MET A 139 -4.58 0.80 23.55
N GLY A 140 -5.02 -0.24 24.29
CA GLY A 140 -4.31 -0.71 25.47
C GLY A 140 -2.94 -1.30 25.15
N PHE A 141 -2.84 -2.12 24.10
CA PHE A 141 -1.59 -2.78 23.71
C PHE A 141 -0.52 -1.80 23.22
N TYR A 142 -0.91 -0.80 22.43
CA TYR A 142 0.00 0.21 21.90
C TYR A 142 0.09 1.48 22.76
N ASN A 143 -0.55 1.49 23.94
CA ASN A 143 -0.59 2.63 24.85
C ASN A 143 -1.05 3.93 24.16
N LEU A 144 -2.12 3.83 23.36
CA LEU A 144 -2.70 4.98 22.68
C LEU A 144 -3.52 5.84 23.67
N PRO A 145 -3.68 7.15 23.40
CA PRO A 145 -4.52 8.02 24.20
C PRO A 145 -5.95 7.47 24.38
N LEU A 146 -6.57 7.71 25.53
CA LEU A 146 -7.93 7.21 25.80
C LEU A 146 -8.99 7.85 24.90
N ASP A 147 -8.71 9.05 24.40
CA ASP A 147 -9.53 9.79 23.43
C ASP A 147 -9.20 9.45 21.97
N TYR A 148 -8.45 8.36 21.71
CA TYR A 148 -7.95 8.02 20.37
C TYR A 148 -9.07 7.88 19.34
N LEU A 149 -10.20 7.28 19.71
CA LEU A 149 -11.36 7.12 18.84
C LEU A 149 -12.15 8.42 18.69
N ASP A 150 -12.33 9.17 19.78
CA ASP A 150 -13.11 10.42 19.80
C ASP A 150 -12.44 11.50 18.93
N SER A 151 -11.12 11.63 19.04
CA SER A 151 -10.35 12.61 18.26
C SER A 151 -9.96 12.10 16.86
N PHE A 152 -10.31 10.86 16.47
CA PHE A 152 -9.94 10.29 15.17
C PHE A 152 -10.40 11.16 14.01
N ASN A 153 -11.68 11.57 14.00
CA ASN A 153 -12.25 12.37 12.93
C ASN A 153 -11.52 13.71 12.79
N GLU A 154 -11.17 14.35 13.91
CA GLU A 154 -10.44 15.61 13.93
C GLU A 154 -9.02 15.43 13.38
N ARG A 155 -8.30 14.39 13.82
CA ARG A 155 -6.93 14.11 13.36
C ARG A 155 -6.89 13.85 11.85
N ILE A 156 -7.80 13.04 11.32
CA ILE A 156 -7.91 12.78 9.87
C ILE A 156 -8.29 14.04 9.10
N SER A 157 -9.22 14.85 9.60
CA SER A 157 -9.68 16.06 8.93
C SER A 157 -8.58 17.11 8.76
N LYS A 158 -7.58 17.13 9.65
CA LYS A 158 -6.46 18.09 9.62
C LYS A 158 -5.34 17.72 8.63
N VAL A 159 -5.31 16.50 8.10
CA VAL A 159 -4.23 16.05 7.20
C VAL A 159 -4.19 16.87 5.91
N THR A 160 -3.02 17.32 5.47
CA THR A 160 -2.83 18.11 4.25
C THR A 160 -2.03 17.34 3.19
N ALA A 161 -2.15 17.73 1.92
CA ALA A 161 -1.35 17.18 0.83
C ALA A 161 0.16 17.31 1.10
N GLN A 162 0.59 18.43 1.68
CA GLN A 162 1.99 18.65 2.04
C GLN A 162 2.47 17.72 3.17
N GLN A 163 1.64 17.47 4.18
CA GLN A 163 1.98 16.50 5.25
C GLN A 163 2.09 15.09 4.69
N ILE A 164 1.17 14.68 3.81
CA ILE A 164 1.24 13.38 3.12
C ILE A 164 2.56 13.25 2.36
N LYS A 165 2.90 14.24 1.51
CA LYS A 165 4.14 14.23 0.74
C LYS A 165 5.37 14.14 1.64
N THR A 166 5.40 14.92 2.72
CA THR A 166 6.52 14.96 3.67
C THR A 166 6.68 13.62 4.38
N ALA A 167 5.59 13.07 4.94
CA ALA A 167 5.58 11.79 5.63
C ALA A 167 6.01 10.64 4.72
N PHE A 168 5.46 10.56 3.51
CA PHE A 168 5.80 9.50 2.56
C PHE A 168 7.28 9.57 2.12
N ASN A 169 7.83 10.77 1.87
CA ASN A 169 9.25 10.91 1.52
C ASN A 169 10.19 10.62 2.70
N LYS A 170 9.74 10.87 3.95
CA LYS A 170 10.50 10.54 5.15
C LYS A 170 10.60 9.03 5.36
N HIS A 171 9.49 8.32 5.16
CA HIS A 171 9.34 6.92 5.59
C HIS A 171 9.48 5.88 4.47
N LEU A 172 9.30 6.26 3.20
CA LEU A 172 9.41 5.33 2.07
C LEU A 172 10.58 5.65 1.16
N ASN A 173 11.41 4.65 0.91
CA ASN A 173 12.46 4.71 -0.11
C ASN A 173 12.28 3.60 -1.17
N PRO A 174 11.84 3.92 -2.39
CA PRO A 174 11.67 2.94 -3.46
C PRO A 174 12.94 2.15 -3.78
N ASN A 175 14.12 2.74 -3.56
CA ASN A 175 15.42 2.11 -3.83
C ASN A 175 15.87 1.16 -2.71
N LYS A 176 15.04 0.95 -1.67
CA LYS A 176 15.29 0.02 -0.56
C LYS A 176 14.21 -1.07 -0.43
N MET A 177 13.17 -1.04 -1.26
CA MET A 177 12.09 -2.02 -1.18
C MET A 177 12.53 -3.43 -1.58
N LEU A 178 11.96 -4.41 -0.90
CA LEU A 178 12.02 -5.82 -1.26
C LEU A 178 10.84 -6.14 -2.18
N THR A 179 11.11 -6.67 -3.37
CA THR A 179 10.13 -7.27 -4.26
C THR A 179 10.24 -8.79 -4.17
N VAL A 180 9.14 -9.46 -3.87
CA VAL A 180 9.00 -10.92 -3.96
C VAL A 180 7.95 -11.24 -5.01
N THR A 181 8.28 -12.12 -5.94
CA THR A 181 7.34 -12.63 -6.95
C THR A 181 7.24 -14.14 -6.84
N VAL A 182 6.03 -14.68 -6.95
CA VAL A 182 5.75 -16.12 -6.90
C VAL A 182 4.82 -16.48 -8.04
N GLY A 183 5.30 -17.26 -8.98
CA GLY A 183 4.55 -17.60 -10.18
C GLY A 183 5.37 -18.46 -11.12
N GLN A 184 4.82 -18.80 -12.27
CA GLN A 184 5.62 -19.47 -13.28
C GLN A 184 6.57 -18.42 -13.84
N GLY A 185 7.86 -18.55 -13.51
CA GLY A 185 8.89 -17.72 -14.11
C GLY A 185 8.68 -17.74 -15.62
N VAL A 186 8.56 -16.56 -16.23
CA VAL A 186 8.51 -16.47 -17.69
C VAL A 186 9.81 -17.10 -18.15
N SER A 187 9.72 -18.31 -18.72
CA SER A 187 10.87 -18.93 -19.35
C SER A 187 11.32 -17.93 -20.40
N VAL A 188 12.48 -17.28 -20.19
CA VAL A 188 13.27 -16.85 -21.33
C VAL A 188 13.40 -18.09 -22.17
N ALA A 189 12.84 -18.05 -23.38
CA ALA A 189 12.77 -19.18 -24.29
C ALA A 189 14.07 -19.98 -24.18
N LYS A 190 13.95 -21.30 -23.94
CA LYS A 190 15.07 -22.20 -24.20
C LYS A 190 15.50 -21.90 -25.62
N ASN A 191 16.65 -21.24 -25.80
CA ASN A 191 17.30 -21.15 -27.09
C ASN A 191 17.68 -22.59 -27.47
N GLU A 192 16.77 -23.26 -28.17
CA GLU A 192 17.14 -24.33 -29.06
C GLU A 192 18.03 -23.72 -30.14
N LYS A 193 19.34 -24.01 -30.01
CA LYS A 193 20.37 -24.15 -31.05
C LYS A 193 21.70 -23.58 -30.55
N ALA A 194 22.58 -24.47 -30.10
CA ALA A 194 23.99 -24.49 -30.53
C ALA A 194 24.75 -25.65 -29.86
N LYS A 195 25.55 -26.33 -30.69
CA LYS A 195 26.46 -27.48 -30.47
C LYS A 195 25.83 -28.82 -30.91
N GLN A 196 25.92 -29.18 -32.20
CA GLN A 196 27.15 -29.67 -32.89
C GLN A 196 27.90 -30.69 -32.06
#